data_AF-A0AAN5VKC3-F1
#
_entry.id   AF-A0AAN5VKC3-F1
#
_cell.length_a   1.000
_cell.length_b   1.000
_cell.length_c   1.000
_cell.angle_alpha   90.00
_cell.angle_beta   90.00
_cell.angle_gamma   90.00
#
_symmetry.space_group_name_H-M   'P 1'
#
loop_
_entity.id
_entity.type
_entity.pdbx_description
1 polymer ?
#
loop_
_entity_poly.entity_id
_entity_poly.type
_entity_poly.pdbx_seq_one_letter_code
_entity_poly.pdbx_strand_id
1 'polypeptide(L)' 'MYNILKRMIEQKNYETREELQTKLDVFYAMNRIKESEYTELTNLLNKEDTLVEPII' A
#
# COMPACT_ATOMS: atom_id res chain seq x y z
N MET A 1 -9.83 2.62 8.43
CA MET A 1 -9.46 1.76 7.29
C MET A 1 -7.95 1.70 7.13
N TYR A 2 -7.25 2.84 7.24
CA TYR A 2 -5.79 2.96 7.21
C TYR A 2 -5.02 1.88 7.98
N ASN A 3 -5.36 1.60 9.25
CA ASN A 3 -4.67 0.57 10.03
C ASN A 3 -4.68 -0.84 9.39
N ILE A 4 -5.74 -1.19 8.65
CA ILE A 4 -5.84 -2.50 7.98
C ILE A 4 -4.90 -2.52 6.79
N LEU A 5 -4.92 -1.48 5.96
CA LEU A 5 -4.05 -1.34 4.80
C LEU A 5 -2.58 -1.28 5.20
N LYS A 6 -2.27 -0.53 6.25
CA LYS A 6 -0.92 -0.46 6.84
C LYS A 6 -0.44 -1.84 7.29
N ARG A 7 -1.28 -2.61 8.01
CA ARG A 7 -0.96 -3.99 8.38
C ARG A 7 -0.78 -4.90 7.17
N MET A 8 -1.59 -4.74 6.12
CA MET A 8 -1.41 -5.54 4.90
C MET A 8 -0.06 -5.26 4.24
N ILE A 9 0.38 -3.99 4.24
CA ILE A 9 1.70 -3.59 3.77
C ILE A 9 2.79 -4.25 4.64
N GLU A 10 2.73 -4.04 5.96
CA GLU A 10 3.70 -4.57 6.94
C GLU A 10 3.79 -6.10 6.95
N GLN A 11 2.68 -6.79 6.69
CA GLN A 11 2.62 -8.25 6.62
C GLN A 11 2.97 -8.81 5.24
N LYS A 12 3.26 -7.96 4.25
CA LYS A 12 3.38 -8.33 2.83
C LYS A 12 2.21 -9.20 2.37
N ASN A 13 1.01 -8.88 2.86
CA ASN A 13 -0.22 -9.61 2.55
C ASN A 13 -0.83 -9.12 1.23
N TYR A 14 0.00 -9.11 0.20
CA TYR A 14 -0.32 -8.71 -1.17
C TYR A 14 0.65 -9.42 -2.12
N GLU A 15 0.15 -9.95 -3.23
CA GLU A 15 1.01 -10.68 -4.18
C GLU A 15 1.87 -9.75 -5.01
N THR A 16 1.32 -8.59 -5.38
CA THR A 16 2.01 -7.58 -6.17
C THR A 16 1.69 -6.18 -5.66
N ARG A 17 2.64 -5.26 -5.85
CA ARG A 17 2.45 -3.85 -5.54
C ARG A 17 1.22 -3.27 -6.23
N GLU A 18 0.99 -3.66 -7.50
CA GLU A 18 -0.16 -3.20 -8.30
C GLU A 18 -1.50 -3.61 -7.68
N GLU A 19 -1.62 -4.82 -7.13
CA GLU A 19 -2.86 -5.26 -6.49
C GLU A 19 -3.16 -4.43 -5.24
N LEU A 20 -2.14 -4.15 -4.42
CA LEU A 20 -2.30 -3.34 -3.22
C LEU A 20 -2.57 -1.87 -3.55
N GLN A 21 -1.89 -1.33 -4.57
CA GLN A 21 -2.13 0.02 -5.09
C GLN A 21 -3.57 0.15 -5.59
N THR A 22 -4.06 -0.83 -6.35
CA THR A 22 -5.45 -0.89 -6.81
C THR A 22 -6.43 -0.91 -5.63
N LYS A 23 -6.14 -1.67 -4.58
CA LYS A 23 -6.95 -1.63 -3.35
C LYS A 23 -6.95 -0.23 -2.74
N LEU A 24 -5.79 0.40 -2.58
CA LEU A 24 -5.68 1.76 -2.05
C LEU A 24 -6.54 2.75 -2.86
N ASP A 25 -6.50 2.67 -4.19
CA ASP A 25 -7.30 3.51 -5.09
C ASP A 25 -8.80 3.27 -4.91
N VAL A 26 -9.25 2.02 -4.81
CA VAL A 26 -10.66 1.69 -4.54
C VAL A 26 -11.10 2.23 -3.16
N PHE A 27 -10.27 2.08 -2.12
CA PHE A 27 -10.59 2.62 -0.79
C PHE A 27 -10.63 4.15 -0.78
N TYR A 28 -9.73 4.79 -1.54
CA TYR A 28 -9.73 6.24 -1.70
C TYR A 28 -10.96 6.73 -2.47
N ALA A 29 -11.30 6.09 -3.59
CA ALA A 29 -12.51 6.37 -4.38
C ALA A 29 -13.79 6.16 -3.57
N MET A 30 -13.81 5.17 -2.66
CA MET A 30 -14.91 4.95 -1.73
C MET A 30 -14.94 5.92 -0.54
N ASN A 31 -14.06 6.94 -0.50
CA ASN A 31 -13.90 7.86 0.64
C ASN A 31 -13.67 7.13 1.99
N ARG A 32 -13.08 5.93 1.97
CA ARG A 32 -12.77 5.13 3.17
C ARG A 32 -11.47 5.55 3.83
N ILE A 33 -10.57 6.16 3.06
CA ILE A 33 -9.31 6.75 3.48
C ILE A 33 -9.20 8.16 2.89
N LYS A 34 -8.46 9.03 3.57
CA LYS A 34 -8.17 10.38 3.07
C LYS A 34 -6.97 10.36 2.13
N GLU A 35 -6.82 11.40 1.32
CA GLU A 35 -5.66 11.57 0.44
C GLU A 35 -4.34 11.46 1.20
N SER A 36 -4.24 12.12 2.36
CA SER A 36 -3.06 12.05 3.23
C SER A 36 -2.72 10.61 3.65
N GLU A 37 -3.74 9.81 3.96
CA GLU A 37 -3.57 8.40 4.33
C GLU A 37 -3.21 7.53 3.12
N TYR A 38 -3.83 7.79 1.96
CA TYR A 38 -3.50 7.11 0.71
C TYR A 38 -2.04 7.36 0.29
N THR A 39 -1.58 8.61 0.33
CA THR A 39 -0.20 8.97 0.01
C THR A 39 0.79 8.31 0.97
N GLU A 40 0.47 8.27 2.27
CA GLU A 40 1.34 7.64 3.26
C GLU A 40 1.42 6.12 3.06
N LEU A 41 0.28 5.46 2.84
CA LEU A 41 0.24 4.02 2.56
C LEU A 41 0.96 3.67 1.25
N THR A 42 0.79 4.48 0.20
CA THR A 42 1.51 4.32 -1.08
C THR A 42 3.03 4.47 -0.88
N ASN A 43 3.46 5.45 -0.08
CA ASN A 43 4.87 5.61 0.25
C ASN A 43 5.42 4.46 1.08
N LEU A 44 4.65 3.95 2.04
CA LEU A 44 4.99 2.76 2.82
C LEU A 44 5.16 1.53 1.94
N LEU A 45 4.20 1.32 1.03
CA LEU A 45 4.23 0.23 0.05
C LEU A 45 5.47 0.32 -0.85
N ASN A 46 5.79 1.50 -1.38
CA ASN A 46 7.01 1.71 -2.17
C ASN A 46 8.29 1.46 -1.35
N LYS A 47 8.32 1.86 -0.08
CA LYS A 47 9.48 1.60 0.80
C LYS A 47 9.70 0.11 1.04
N GLU A 48 8.66 -0.66 1.30
CA GLU A 48 8.78 -2.10 1.55
C GLU A 48 9.09 -2.92 0.30
N ASP A 49 8.67 -2.43 -0.87
CA ASP A 49 9.03 -2.97 -2.18
C ASP A 49 10.52 -2.69 -2.50
N THR A 50 11.04 -1.50 -2.17
CA THR A 50 12.46 -1.19 -2.42
C THR A 50 13.45 -1.99 -1.56
N LEU A 51 13.00 -2.73 -0.55
CA LEU A 51 13.85 -3.66 0.22
C LEU A 51 14.10 -5.00 -0.51
N VAL A 52 13.47 -5.24 -1.67
CA VAL A 52 13.87 -6.30 -2.60
C VAL A 52 14.62 -5.68 -3.77
N GLU A 53 15.88 -5.29 -3.53
CA GLU A 53 16.80 -5.03 -4.65
C GLU A 53 16.86 -6.31 -5.51
N PRO A 54 16.63 -6.23 -6.84
CA PRO A 54 17.06 -7.31 -7.71
C PRO A 54 18.58 -7.40 -7.57
N ILE A 55 19.05 -8.50 -6.99
CA ILE A 55 20.46 -8.87 -7.00
C ILE A 55 20.85 -8.94 -8.48
N ILE A 56 21.55 -7.90 -8.96
CA ILE A 56 22.16 -7.82 -10.29
C ILE A 56 23.35 -8.78 -10.33
#